data_AF-A0AA88T1A1-F1
#
_entry.id   AF-A0AA88T1A1-F1
#
_cell.length_a   1.000
_cell.length_b   1.000
_cell.length_c   1.000
_cell.angle_alpha   90.00
_cell.angle_beta   90.00
_cell.angle_gamma   90.00
#
_symmetry.space_group_name_H-M   'P 1'
#
loop_
_entity.id
_entity.type
_entity.pdbx_description
1 polymer ?
#
loop_
_entity_poly.entity_id
_entity_poly.type
_entity_poly.pdbx_seq_one_letter_code
_entity_poly.pdbx_strand_id
1 'polypeptide(L)'
;MSYLASVQYIGGQGGNYFNFTGESNGATLKKIWVWVGGWQVKAIKVWLTDGQSQQFGDAAGNPAQFEFADGEQISSLSLWGNGAGTRLGAIKFTTNRSREFFAHMTDWKLKTEYPADVGSGICVGVMGTAGSDIDSFGFKFINTIKSTVLTNVNYPTIHQVIPQVATEEIKSLTYTNQSDVTQSYKVETSKTITKKSSWSVGCKMEATFSIGVKAGIPEIAEVSAGFSFTVGVECSYGLENSEEKTETLSFPVQVPPRKTVVVDVTIGRATVDLPYTGTVEITCYNDSVLRFNTKGIYKGLTYTSAKTVVTEK
;
A
#
# COMPACT_ATOMS: atom_id res chain seq x y z
N MET A 1 -2.53 25.53 -5.42
CA MET A 1 -1.46 24.74 -6.06
C MET A 1 -1.98 23.33 -6.36
N SER A 2 -1.49 22.68 -7.41
CA SER A 2 -2.00 21.39 -7.90
C SER A 2 -1.15 20.22 -7.40
N TYR A 3 -1.80 19.08 -7.09
CA TYR A 3 -1.13 17.80 -6.78
C TYR A 3 -0.58 17.10 -8.02
N LEU A 4 -0.94 17.60 -9.20
CA LEU A 4 -0.33 17.17 -10.46
C LEU A 4 0.85 18.08 -10.81
N ALA A 5 1.86 17.49 -11.45
CA ALA A 5 2.84 18.26 -12.21
C ALA A 5 2.16 19.02 -13.36
N SER A 6 2.83 20.02 -13.91
CA SER A 6 2.29 20.78 -15.03
C SER A 6 2.07 19.86 -16.23
N VAL A 7 0.82 19.62 -16.61
CA VAL A 7 0.50 18.74 -17.73
C VAL A 7 0.81 19.47 -19.03
N GLN A 8 1.77 18.95 -19.79
CA GLN A 8 2.11 19.45 -21.11
C GLN A 8 1.30 18.70 -22.17
N TYR A 9 0.45 19.44 -22.89
CA TYR A 9 -0.34 18.92 -24.01
C TYR A 9 0.31 19.32 -25.32
N ILE A 10 0.61 18.34 -26.15
CA ILE A 10 1.24 18.59 -27.45
C ILE A 10 0.37 18.00 -28.56
N GLY A 11 0.12 18.79 -29.60
CA GLY A 11 -0.69 18.41 -30.75
C GLY A 11 -1.51 19.56 -31.32
N GLY A 12 -2.64 19.22 -31.96
CA GLY A 12 -3.62 20.16 -32.49
C GLY A 12 -4.88 20.29 -31.64
N GLN A 13 -5.86 21.03 -32.16
CA GLN A 13 -7.11 21.38 -31.47
C GLN A 13 -8.32 20.53 -31.88
N GLY A 14 -8.13 19.58 -32.80
CA GLY A 14 -9.19 18.70 -33.28
C GLY A 14 -9.53 17.57 -32.30
N GLY A 15 -10.45 16.70 -32.72
CA GLY A 15 -10.83 15.50 -31.97
C GLY A 15 -11.76 15.76 -30.79
N ASN A 16 -12.17 14.67 -30.14
CA ASN A 16 -12.98 14.71 -28.93
C ASN A 16 -12.09 14.57 -27.70
N TYR A 17 -12.41 15.34 -26.65
CA TYR A 17 -11.69 15.29 -25.38
C TYR A 17 -11.79 13.93 -24.71
N PHE A 18 -10.69 13.48 -24.12
CA PHE A 18 -10.65 12.35 -23.21
C PHE A 18 -9.78 12.64 -21.98
N ASN A 19 -10.15 12.00 -20.88
CA ASN A 19 -9.40 11.98 -19.62
C ASN A 19 -9.52 10.60 -19.00
N PHE A 20 -8.41 9.87 -18.91
CA PHE A 20 -8.40 8.50 -18.41
C PHE A 20 -7.30 8.35 -17.36
N THR A 21 -7.73 8.32 -16.09
CA THR A 21 -6.84 8.48 -14.94
C THR A 21 -7.28 7.60 -13.77
N GLY A 22 -6.32 7.24 -12.92
CA GLY A 22 -6.54 6.54 -11.66
C GLY A 22 -6.52 7.47 -10.44
N GLU A 23 -6.74 8.78 -10.62
CA GLU A 23 -6.70 9.76 -9.52
C GLU A 23 -7.69 9.43 -8.40
N SER A 24 -8.82 8.80 -8.73
CA SER A 24 -9.87 8.45 -7.78
C SER A 24 -9.59 7.21 -6.94
N ASN A 25 -8.59 6.39 -7.29
CA ASN A 25 -8.31 5.12 -6.62
C ASN A 25 -6.81 4.77 -6.48
N GLY A 26 -5.92 5.67 -6.87
CA GLY A 26 -4.47 5.48 -6.83
C GLY A 26 -3.91 4.60 -7.95
N ALA A 27 -4.70 4.26 -8.98
CA ALA A 27 -4.19 3.49 -10.11
C ALA A 27 -3.21 4.32 -10.96
N THR A 28 -2.18 3.66 -11.46
CA THR A 28 -1.11 4.27 -12.24
C THR A 28 -0.97 3.59 -13.60
N LEU A 29 -0.27 4.24 -14.54
CA LEU A 29 -0.04 3.69 -15.87
C LEU A 29 0.79 2.41 -15.79
N LYS A 30 0.19 1.29 -16.19
CA LYS A 30 0.83 -0.04 -16.20
C LYS A 30 1.43 -0.38 -17.56
N LYS A 31 0.73 -0.01 -18.63
CA LYS A 31 1.10 -0.39 -20.00
C LYS A 31 0.61 0.65 -21.00
N ILE A 32 1.38 0.84 -22.06
CA ILE A 32 1.02 1.71 -23.17
C ILE A 32 1.36 1.04 -24.50
N TRP A 33 0.42 1.09 -25.43
CA TRP A 33 0.59 0.75 -26.84
C TRP A 33 0.39 2.02 -27.67
N VAL A 34 1.26 2.24 -28.66
CA VAL A 34 1.24 3.41 -29.54
C VAL A 34 1.34 2.94 -30.98
N TRP A 35 0.33 3.29 -31.78
CA TRP A 35 0.34 3.09 -33.23
C TRP A 35 0.73 4.41 -33.89
N VAL A 36 1.56 4.32 -34.92
CA VAL A 36 2.07 5.49 -35.65
C VAL A 36 1.75 5.37 -37.13
N GLY A 37 1.46 6.51 -37.75
CA GLY A 37 1.30 6.65 -39.20
C GLY A 37 2.39 7.54 -39.78
N GLY A 38 2.24 7.89 -41.06
CA GLY A 38 3.22 8.71 -41.79
C GLY A 38 3.48 10.08 -41.16
N TRP A 39 2.44 10.72 -40.64
CA TRP A 39 2.51 12.11 -40.17
C TRP A 39 1.86 12.33 -38.79
N GLN A 40 1.52 11.25 -38.09
CA GLN A 40 0.83 11.32 -36.81
C GLN A 40 1.08 10.09 -35.92
N VAL A 41 0.78 10.24 -34.64
CA VAL A 41 0.42 9.13 -33.76
C VAL A 41 -1.06 8.79 -34.05
N LYS A 42 -1.28 7.56 -34.52
CA LYS A 42 -2.58 7.09 -35.02
C LYS A 42 -3.53 6.71 -33.89
N ALA A 43 -3.04 5.96 -32.92
CA ALA A 43 -3.83 5.52 -31.78
C ALA A 43 -2.94 5.27 -30.58
N ILE A 44 -3.53 5.35 -29.39
CA ILE A 44 -2.88 5.01 -28.13
C ILE A 44 -3.85 4.16 -27.32
N LYS A 45 -3.37 3.04 -26.78
CA LYS A 45 -4.10 2.25 -25.80
C LYS A 45 -3.31 2.18 -24.51
N VAL A 46 -3.97 2.45 -23.40
CA VAL A 46 -3.35 2.48 -22.07
C VAL A 46 -4.07 1.53 -21.14
N TRP A 47 -3.31 0.96 -20.20
CA TRP A 47 -3.82 0.15 -19.10
C TRP A 47 -3.36 0.75 -17.78
N LEU A 48 -4.26 0.79 -16.81
CA LEU A 48 -3.95 1.20 -15.44
C LEU A 48 -3.73 -0.04 -14.55
N THR A 49 -3.12 0.16 -13.38
CA THR A 49 -2.83 -0.91 -12.42
C THR A 49 -4.08 -1.53 -11.78
N ASP A 50 -5.24 -0.89 -11.88
CA ASP A 50 -6.54 -1.44 -11.45
C ASP A 50 -7.19 -2.37 -12.50
N GLY A 51 -6.53 -2.58 -13.63
CA GLY A 51 -6.99 -3.45 -14.71
C GLY A 51 -7.85 -2.75 -15.77
N GLN A 52 -8.21 -1.48 -15.58
CA GLN A 52 -8.91 -0.72 -16.60
C GLN A 52 -8.01 -0.48 -17.82
N SER A 53 -8.62 -0.39 -19.00
CA SER A 53 -7.90 -0.03 -20.22
C SER A 53 -8.79 0.70 -21.20
N GLN A 54 -8.20 1.61 -21.97
CA GLN A 54 -8.92 2.38 -22.97
C GLN A 54 -8.03 2.70 -24.17
N GLN A 55 -8.61 2.67 -25.37
CA GLN A 55 -7.98 3.09 -26.62
C GLN A 55 -8.56 4.42 -27.10
N PHE A 56 -7.68 5.25 -27.65
CA PHE A 56 -7.99 6.52 -28.30
C PHE A 56 -7.41 6.48 -29.72
N GLY A 57 -8.14 7.00 -30.71
CA GLY A 57 -7.76 6.90 -32.11
C GLY A 57 -8.04 5.54 -32.75
N ASP A 58 -7.91 5.50 -34.08
CA ASP A 58 -8.17 4.31 -34.91
C ASP A 58 -6.86 3.57 -35.18
N ALA A 59 -6.61 2.49 -34.43
CA ALA A 59 -5.39 1.71 -34.56
C ALA A 59 -5.21 1.13 -35.98
N ALA A 60 -3.99 1.25 -36.52
CA ALA A 60 -3.62 0.68 -37.81
C ALA A 60 -2.18 0.15 -37.76
N GLY A 61 -1.97 -1.09 -38.18
CA GLY A 61 -0.67 -1.77 -38.10
C GLY A 61 -0.32 -2.29 -36.69
N ASN A 62 0.97 -2.52 -36.45
CA ASN A 62 1.47 -3.02 -35.17
C ASN A 62 1.85 -1.86 -34.23
N PRO A 63 1.52 -1.94 -32.93
CA PRO A 63 1.92 -0.92 -31.98
C PRO A 63 3.38 -1.09 -31.53
N ALA A 64 4.04 0.03 -31.24
CA ALA A 64 5.12 0.03 -30.26
C ALA A 64 4.50 -0.12 -28.87
N GLN A 65 5.12 -0.94 -28.00
CA GLN A 65 4.57 -1.22 -26.68
C GLN A 65 5.60 -1.04 -25.57
N PHE A 66 5.13 -0.61 -24.41
CA PHE A 66 5.90 -0.57 -23.18
C PHE A 66 5.03 -1.02 -22.00
N GLU A 67 5.57 -1.91 -21.17
CA GLU A 67 4.92 -2.37 -19.94
C GLU A 67 5.85 -2.09 -18.77
N PHE A 68 5.35 -1.34 -17.80
CA PHE A 68 6.09 -0.92 -16.61
C PHE A 68 6.21 -2.09 -15.64
N ALA A 69 7.41 -2.30 -15.11
CA ALA A 69 7.59 -3.19 -13.98
C ALA A 69 7.10 -2.53 -12.68
N ASP A 70 6.84 -3.34 -11.66
CA ASP A 70 6.42 -2.84 -10.34
C ASP A 70 7.47 -1.87 -9.78
N GLY A 71 7.05 -0.66 -9.43
CA GLY A 71 7.90 0.44 -8.94
C GLY A 71 8.72 1.17 -10.00
N GLU A 72 8.52 0.88 -11.27
CA GLU A 72 9.16 1.62 -12.36
C GLU A 72 8.41 2.93 -12.66
N GLN A 73 9.17 4.00 -12.78
CA GLN A 73 8.66 5.37 -12.92
C GLN A 73 9.33 6.06 -14.11
N ILE A 74 8.64 7.01 -14.72
CA ILE A 74 9.19 7.80 -15.83
C ILE A 74 10.15 8.85 -15.25
N SER A 75 11.40 8.84 -15.70
CA SER A 75 12.44 9.81 -15.29
C SER A 75 12.57 10.98 -16.25
N SER A 76 12.19 10.81 -17.52
CA SER A 76 12.10 11.90 -18.49
C SER A 76 11.04 11.61 -19.53
N LEU A 77 10.37 12.66 -20.01
CA LEU A 77 9.36 12.59 -21.06
C LEU A 77 9.57 13.75 -22.03
N SER A 78 9.52 13.42 -23.32
CA SER A 78 9.46 14.39 -24.39
C SER A 78 8.33 14.04 -25.34
N LEU A 79 7.64 15.07 -25.80
CA LEU A 79 6.57 14.97 -26.79
C LEU A 79 6.94 15.82 -28.01
N TRP A 80 6.41 15.43 -29.17
CA TRP A 80 6.52 16.21 -30.40
C TRP A 80 5.15 16.35 -31.03
N GLY A 81 4.85 17.53 -31.56
CA GLY A 81 3.78 17.64 -32.56
C GLY A 81 4.27 17.09 -33.89
N ASN A 82 3.35 16.88 -34.83
CA ASN A 82 3.69 16.51 -36.20
C ASN A 82 4.41 17.63 -37.00
N GLY A 83 4.65 18.79 -36.40
CA GLY A 83 5.31 19.92 -37.04
C GLY A 83 4.41 20.83 -37.88
N ALA A 84 3.13 20.48 -38.04
CA ALA A 84 2.07 21.37 -38.55
C ALA A 84 1.15 21.90 -37.42
N GLY A 85 1.30 21.37 -36.20
CA GLY A 85 0.46 21.76 -35.05
C GLY A 85 -0.95 21.18 -35.12
N THR A 86 -1.14 20.05 -35.81
CA THR A 86 -2.47 19.43 -35.99
C THR A 86 -2.62 18.08 -35.32
N ARG A 87 -1.52 17.37 -35.03
CA ARG A 87 -1.50 16.04 -34.38
C ARG A 87 -0.31 15.92 -33.45
N LEU A 88 -0.40 14.96 -32.54
CA LEU A 88 0.78 14.40 -31.89
C LEU A 88 1.64 13.66 -32.92
N GLY A 89 2.95 13.86 -32.88
CA GLY A 89 3.92 13.28 -33.82
C GLY A 89 4.86 12.26 -33.19
N ALA A 90 5.20 12.39 -31.90
CA ALA A 90 6.01 11.39 -31.19
C ALA A 90 5.87 11.44 -29.67
N ILE A 91 6.20 10.31 -29.04
CA ILE A 91 6.33 10.14 -27.59
C ILE A 91 7.67 9.47 -27.33
N LYS A 92 8.52 10.11 -26.51
CA LYS A 92 9.76 9.52 -26.01
C LYS A 92 9.79 9.61 -24.49
N PHE A 93 10.10 8.52 -23.80
CA PHE A 93 10.39 8.58 -22.37
C PHE A 93 11.48 7.60 -21.96
N THR A 94 12.14 7.92 -20.85
CA THR A 94 13.03 7.01 -20.14
C THR A 94 12.50 6.73 -18.74
N THR A 95 12.87 5.60 -18.17
CA THR A 95 12.47 5.22 -16.82
C THR A 95 13.63 5.27 -15.83
N ASN A 96 13.31 5.24 -14.53
CA ASN A 96 14.26 5.08 -13.43
C ASN A 96 15.05 3.75 -13.48
N ARG A 97 14.77 2.87 -14.45
CA ARG A 97 15.52 1.64 -14.75
C ARG A 97 16.32 1.74 -16.05
N SER A 98 16.52 2.96 -16.56
CA SER A 98 17.23 3.23 -17.81
C SER A 98 16.65 2.53 -19.04
N ARG A 99 15.36 2.16 -19.01
CA ARG A 99 14.64 1.64 -20.17
C ARG A 99 14.11 2.82 -20.97
N GLU A 100 14.19 2.73 -22.29
CA GLU A 100 13.71 3.77 -23.21
C GLU A 100 12.51 3.26 -24.02
N PHE A 101 11.54 4.15 -24.22
CA PHE A 101 10.47 3.96 -25.18
C PHE A 101 10.45 5.15 -26.14
N PHE A 102 10.36 4.87 -27.44
CA PHE A 102 10.24 5.90 -28.46
C PHE A 102 9.33 5.44 -29.59
N ALA A 103 8.21 6.13 -29.78
CA ALA A 103 7.28 5.92 -30.87
C ALA A 103 7.07 7.25 -31.60
N HIS A 104 7.25 7.26 -32.93
CA HIS A 104 7.16 8.46 -33.74
C HIS A 104 6.57 8.19 -35.12
N MET A 105 6.03 9.23 -35.75
CA MET A 105 5.55 9.22 -37.13
C MET A 105 6.65 8.79 -38.12
N THR A 106 6.27 8.09 -39.19
CA THR A 106 7.25 7.37 -40.03
C THR A 106 7.79 8.17 -41.22
N ASP A 107 7.03 9.14 -41.73
CA ASP A 107 7.36 9.81 -42.99
C ASP A 107 7.78 11.26 -42.75
N TRP A 108 7.04 11.98 -41.90
CA TRP A 108 7.35 13.36 -41.57
C TRP A 108 8.46 13.42 -40.52
N LYS A 109 9.37 14.39 -40.66
CA LYS A 109 10.48 14.57 -39.72
C LYS A 109 10.02 15.27 -38.45
N LEU A 110 10.55 14.84 -37.31
CA LEU A 110 10.37 15.53 -36.04
C LEU A 110 11.00 16.93 -36.10
N LYS A 111 10.31 17.90 -35.51
CA LYS A 111 10.75 19.30 -35.42
C LYS A 111 11.06 19.64 -33.96
N THR A 112 10.29 20.54 -33.36
CA THR A 112 10.46 20.99 -31.98
C THR A 112 10.14 19.87 -31.00
N GLU A 113 11.11 19.54 -30.16
CA GLU A 113 10.95 18.71 -28.97
C GLU A 113 10.34 19.53 -27.83
N TYR A 114 9.41 18.93 -27.11
CA TYR A 114 8.79 19.50 -25.93
C TYR A 114 9.05 18.58 -24.73
N PRO A 115 10.12 18.85 -23.97
CA PRO A 115 10.37 18.16 -22.71
C PRO A 115 9.30 18.52 -21.68
N ALA A 116 8.75 17.51 -21.02
CA ALA A 116 7.71 17.65 -20.01
C ALA A 116 8.25 17.46 -18.60
N ASP A 117 7.72 18.22 -17.65
CA ASP A 117 7.96 18.01 -16.23
C ASP A 117 7.20 16.76 -15.76
N VAL A 118 7.94 15.75 -15.33
CA VAL A 118 7.38 14.47 -14.87
C VAL A 118 7.09 14.46 -13.37
N GLY A 119 7.40 15.52 -12.63
CA GLY A 119 7.20 15.59 -11.17
C GLY A 119 7.84 14.41 -10.45
N SER A 120 7.01 13.59 -9.79
CA SER A 120 7.45 12.35 -9.14
C SER A 120 7.83 11.21 -10.09
N GLY A 121 7.53 11.33 -11.39
CA GLY A 121 7.65 10.25 -12.37
C GLY A 121 6.50 9.23 -12.34
N ILE A 122 5.58 9.36 -11.37
CA ILE A 122 4.41 8.48 -11.22
C ILE A 122 3.28 8.99 -12.11
N CYS A 123 3.06 8.31 -13.24
CA CYS A 123 1.98 8.61 -14.17
C CYS A 123 0.66 8.02 -13.67
N VAL A 124 -0.31 8.88 -13.35
CA VAL A 124 -1.67 8.48 -12.93
C VAL A 124 -2.65 8.35 -14.10
N GLY A 125 -2.21 8.66 -15.32
CA GLY A 125 -3.04 8.53 -16.49
C GLY A 125 -2.69 9.51 -17.60
N VAL A 126 -3.62 9.65 -18.53
CA VAL A 126 -3.42 10.40 -19.76
C VAL A 126 -4.67 11.21 -20.11
N MET A 127 -4.46 12.27 -20.87
CA MET A 127 -5.54 13.13 -21.34
C MET A 127 -5.17 13.84 -22.62
N GLY A 128 -6.17 14.29 -23.37
CA GLY A 128 -5.95 14.93 -24.65
C GLY A 128 -7.22 14.95 -25.49
N THR A 129 -7.03 14.98 -26.80
CA THR A 129 -8.12 14.93 -27.78
C THR A 129 -7.80 13.91 -28.88
N ALA A 130 -8.83 13.18 -29.32
CA ALA A 130 -8.69 12.18 -30.36
C ALA A 130 -9.95 12.04 -31.22
N GLY A 131 -9.75 11.83 -32.51
CA GLY A 131 -10.74 11.36 -33.46
C GLY A 131 -10.27 10.05 -34.08
N SER A 132 -10.02 10.06 -35.40
CA SER A 132 -9.34 8.95 -36.06
C SER A 132 -7.84 8.85 -35.71
N ASP A 133 -7.24 9.96 -35.29
CA ASP A 133 -5.85 10.06 -34.87
C ASP A 133 -5.77 10.65 -33.45
N ILE A 134 -4.57 10.69 -32.88
CA ILE A 134 -4.32 11.48 -31.67
C ILE A 134 -4.06 12.94 -32.06
N ASP A 135 -5.07 13.78 -31.85
CA ASP A 135 -5.00 15.22 -32.11
C ASP A 135 -4.06 15.89 -31.11
N SER A 136 -4.27 15.68 -29.81
CA SER A 136 -3.37 16.15 -28.75
C SER A 136 -3.26 15.13 -27.62
N PHE A 137 -2.14 15.15 -26.91
CA PHE A 137 -1.87 14.22 -25.82
C PHE A 137 -1.00 14.81 -24.74
N GLY A 138 -1.26 14.41 -23.50
CA GLY A 138 -0.47 14.71 -22.32
C GLY A 138 -0.54 13.58 -21.30
N PHE A 139 0.54 13.42 -20.54
CA PHE A 139 0.63 12.50 -19.41
C PHE A 139 0.36 13.26 -18.11
N LYS A 140 -0.38 12.66 -17.19
CA LYS A 140 -0.65 13.25 -15.87
C LYS A 140 0.26 12.59 -14.85
N PHE A 141 1.16 13.39 -14.29
CA PHE A 141 2.05 12.94 -13.22
C PHE A 141 1.64 13.54 -11.89
N ILE A 142 1.78 12.76 -10.82
CA ILE A 142 1.74 13.32 -9.46
C ILE A 142 2.98 14.22 -9.31
N ASN A 143 2.78 15.39 -8.72
CA ASN A 143 3.87 16.31 -8.39
C ASN A 143 4.85 15.63 -7.40
N THR A 144 6.00 16.25 -7.15
CA THR A 144 7.03 15.67 -6.28
C THR A 144 6.44 15.37 -4.89
N ILE A 145 6.43 14.09 -4.54
CA ILE A 145 5.78 13.58 -3.33
C ILE A 145 6.68 13.85 -2.12
N LYS A 146 6.09 14.44 -1.08
CA LYS A 146 6.70 14.63 0.23
C LYS A 146 6.40 13.46 1.16
N SER A 147 5.16 12.97 1.16
CA SER A 147 4.74 11.80 1.95
C SER A 147 3.52 11.12 1.36
N THR A 148 3.36 9.83 1.67
CA THR A 148 2.14 9.05 1.40
C THR A 148 1.74 8.33 2.68
N VAL A 149 0.50 8.55 3.13
CA VAL A 149 0.01 8.01 4.41
C VAL A 149 -1.37 7.40 4.24
N LEU A 150 -1.55 6.16 4.70
CA LEU A 150 -2.86 5.54 4.92
C LEU A 150 -3.39 6.00 6.28
N THR A 151 -4.52 6.69 6.28
CA THR A 151 -5.19 7.24 7.48
C THR A 151 -6.66 6.82 7.51
N ASN A 152 -7.40 7.25 8.54
CA ASN A 152 -8.82 6.98 8.72
C ASN A 152 -9.14 5.47 8.64
N VAL A 153 -8.24 4.64 9.17
CA VAL A 153 -8.36 3.19 9.09
C VAL A 153 -9.48 2.72 10.03
N ASN A 154 -10.40 1.94 9.48
CA ASN A 154 -11.52 1.36 10.21
C ASN A 154 -11.66 -0.13 9.90
N TYR A 155 -12.01 -0.93 10.92
CA TYR A 155 -12.18 -2.38 10.84
C TYR A 155 -13.68 -2.72 11.02
N PRO A 156 -14.49 -2.68 9.95
CA PRO A 156 -15.96 -2.70 10.07
C PRO A 156 -16.52 -3.97 10.71
N THR A 157 -15.81 -5.10 10.63
CA THR A 157 -16.27 -6.40 11.16
C THR A 157 -15.59 -6.79 12.46
N ILE A 158 -14.78 -5.92 13.09
CA ILE A 158 -13.97 -6.29 14.27
C ILE A 158 -14.81 -6.83 15.43
N HIS A 159 -16.01 -6.29 15.65
CA HIS A 159 -16.91 -6.71 16.71
C HIS A 159 -17.69 -8.00 16.40
N GLN A 160 -17.65 -8.48 15.16
CA GLN A 160 -18.35 -9.69 14.72
C GLN A 160 -17.44 -10.92 14.78
N VAL A 161 -16.13 -10.72 14.93
CA VAL A 161 -15.13 -11.80 14.91
C VAL A 161 -14.71 -12.14 16.34
N ILE A 162 -14.87 -13.41 16.69
CA ILE A 162 -14.38 -13.96 17.95
C ILE A 162 -12.93 -14.43 17.75
N PRO A 163 -11.95 -13.90 18.50
CA PRO A 163 -10.55 -14.31 18.39
C PRO A 163 -10.35 -15.80 18.67
N GLN A 164 -9.61 -16.49 17.79
CA GLN A 164 -9.13 -17.85 18.05
C GLN A 164 -7.79 -17.78 18.76
N VAL A 165 -7.82 -17.94 20.09
CA VAL A 165 -6.62 -17.79 20.94
C VAL A 165 -6.01 -19.17 21.21
N ALA A 166 -4.80 -19.39 20.71
CA ALA A 166 -4.00 -20.57 21.03
C ALA A 166 -3.18 -20.32 22.30
N THR A 167 -3.33 -21.19 23.29
CA THR A 167 -2.54 -21.12 24.52
C THR A 167 -1.14 -21.67 24.29
N GLU A 168 -0.13 -20.90 24.66
CA GLU A 168 1.27 -21.31 24.67
C GLU A 168 1.77 -21.37 26.11
N GLU A 169 2.39 -22.48 26.48
CA GLU A 169 3.09 -22.58 27.75
C GLU A 169 4.37 -21.74 27.71
N ILE A 170 4.61 -20.98 28.78
CA ILE A 170 5.85 -20.24 29.02
C ILE A 170 6.74 -21.04 29.96
N LYS A 171 6.17 -21.48 31.09
CA LYS A 171 6.90 -22.15 32.16
C LYS A 171 5.94 -22.93 33.05
N SER A 172 6.32 -24.15 33.42
CA SER A 172 5.66 -24.93 34.48
C SER A 172 6.65 -25.22 35.60
N LEU A 173 6.24 -25.00 36.84
CA LEU A 173 7.06 -25.19 38.05
C LEU A 173 6.28 -25.97 39.09
N THR A 174 6.95 -26.83 39.85
CA THR A 174 6.36 -27.56 40.97
C THR A 174 7.15 -27.30 42.24
N TYR A 175 6.46 -26.86 43.29
CA TYR A 175 7.01 -26.63 44.62
C TYR A 175 6.36 -27.60 45.60
N THR A 176 7.15 -28.31 46.40
CA THR A 176 6.64 -29.23 47.43
C THR A 176 7.15 -28.81 48.79
N ASN A 177 6.23 -28.52 49.71
CA ASN A 177 6.56 -28.14 51.07
C ASN A 177 6.41 -29.35 52.00
N GLN A 178 7.54 -29.89 52.46
CA GLN A 178 7.57 -31.00 53.41
C GLN A 178 7.58 -30.56 54.87
N SER A 179 7.55 -29.25 55.15
CA SER A 179 7.54 -28.72 56.52
C SER A 179 6.11 -28.51 57.03
N ASP A 180 6.02 -28.18 58.32
CA ASP A 180 4.76 -27.86 59.00
C ASP A 180 4.41 -26.36 58.96
N VAL A 181 5.20 -25.55 58.24
CA VAL A 181 5.01 -24.09 58.10
C VAL A 181 4.92 -23.70 56.63
N THR A 182 4.10 -22.70 56.30
CA THR A 182 3.96 -22.20 54.92
C THR A 182 5.29 -21.66 54.40
N GLN A 183 5.64 -22.02 53.16
CA GLN A 183 6.84 -21.55 52.47
C GLN A 183 6.47 -20.58 51.35
N SER A 184 7.29 -19.56 51.14
CA SER A 184 7.09 -18.54 50.10
C SER A 184 8.21 -18.62 49.07
N TYR A 185 7.85 -18.75 47.79
CA TYR A 185 8.76 -18.72 46.66
C TYR A 185 8.48 -17.51 45.77
N LYS A 186 9.47 -17.08 44.99
CA LYS A 186 9.30 -16.06 43.95
C LYS A 186 9.44 -16.73 42.59
N VAL A 187 8.42 -16.62 41.76
CA VAL A 187 8.48 -17.07 40.36
C VAL A 187 8.86 -15.89 39.50
N GLU A 188 9.90 -16.08 38.69
CA GLU A 188 10.34 -15.13 37.66
C GLU A 188 10.43 -15.86 36.31
N THR A 189 9.86 -15.25 35.28
CA THR A 189 9.92 -15.74 33.91
C THR A 189 9.82 -14.59 32.92
N SER A 190 10.32 -14.83 31.72
CA SER A 190 10.20 -13.92 30.60
C SER A 190 9.96 -14.69 29.30
N LYS A 191 9.27 -14.06 28.35
CA LYS A 191 9.09 -14.57 27.00
C LYS A 191 9.16 -13.43 26.00
N THR A 192 10.00 -13.58 24.99
CA THR A 192 9.98 -12.69 23.82
C THR A 192 8.82 -13.09 22.93
N ILE A 193 7.95 -12.12 22.65
CA ILE A 193 6.84 -12.24 21.70
C ILE A 193 7.09 -11.34 20.50
N THR A 194 6.58 -11.76 19.34
CA THR A 194 6.69 -10.98 18.09
C THR A 194 5.29 -10.61 17.62
N LYS A 195 4.90 -9.34 17.80
CA LYS A 195 3.67 -8.80 17.23
C LYS A 195 3.90 -8.45 15.77
N LYS A 196 2.90 -8.71 14.92
CA LYS A 196 2.94 -8.36 13.49
C LYS A 196 1.71 -7.59 13.08
N SER A 197 1.85 -6.73 12.09
CA SER A 197 0.76 -5.97 11.49
C SER A 197 1.04 -5.73 10.02
N SER A 198 0.02 -5.92 9.18
CA SER A 198 0.12 -5.74 7.74
C SER A 198 -1.20 -5.23 7.19
N TRP A 199 -1.17 -4.18 6.35
CA TRP A 199 -2.33 -3.67 5.63
C TRP A 199 -2.11 -3.88 4.13
N SER A 200 -2.93 -4.72 3.49
CA SER A 200 -2.85 -4.88 2.04
C SER A 200 -3.39 -3.62 1.34
N VAL A 201 -2.77 -3.19 0.25
CA VAL A 201 -3.27 -2.08 -0.59
C VAL A 201 -3.57 -2.56 -2.01
N GLY A 202 -4.53 -1.91 -2.68
CA GLY A 202 -4.89 -2.23 -4.07
C GLY A 202 -3.96 -1.60 -5.10
N CYS A 203 -4.22 -1.87 -6.38
CA CYS A 203 -3.57 -1.20 -7.53
C CYS A 203 -2.03 -1.26 -7.54
N LYS A 204 -1.43 -2.23 -6.84
CA LYS A 204 0.02 -2.35 -6.63
C LYS A 204 0.68 -1.11 -6.01
N MET A 205 -0.07 -0.35 -5.22
CA MET A 205 0.40 0.90 -4.63
C MET A 205 1.65 0.71 -3.76
N GLU A 206 1.81 -0.45 -3.12
CA GLU A 206 2.98 -0.81 -2.30
C GLU A 206 4.29 -0.82 -3.09
N ALA A 207 4.24 -1.08 -4.39
CA ALA A 207 5.42 -1.05 -5.24
C ALA A 207 5.75 0.37 -5.74
N THR A 208 4.74 1.24 -5.84
CA THR A 208 4.89 2.59 -6.39
C THR A 208 5.14 3.64 -5.32
N PHE A 209 4.56 3.49 -4.14
CA PHE A 209 4.58 4.47 -3.06
C PHE A 209 5.24 3.90 -1.80
N SER A 210 6.03 4.72 -1.12
CA SER A 210 6.44 4.43 0.26
C SER A 210 5.33 4.89 1.20
N ILE A 211 4.44 3.97 1.57
CA ILE A 211 3.23 4.26 2.35
C ILE A 211 3.51 4.05 3.84
N GLY A 212 3.36 5.13 4.62
CA GLY A 212 3.20 5.04 6.08
C GLY A 212 1.74 4.76 6.43
N VAL A 213 1.49 4.16 7.59
CA VAL A 213 0.14 3.90 8.10
C VAL A 213 -0.03 4.66 9.40
N LYS A 214 -1.13 5.40 9.54
CA LYS A 214 -1.56 6.03 10.78
C LYS A 214 -2.89 5.42 11.20
N ALA A 215 -2.83 4.49 12.15
CA ALA A 215 -3.99 3.67 12.52
C ALA A 215 -3.84 3.11 13.94
N GLY A 216 -4.95 2.66 14.53
CA GLY A 216 -4.91 1.73 15.65
C GLY A 216 -4.74 0.29 15.16
N ILE A 217 -4.02 -0.53 15.94
CA ILE A 217 -3.84 -1.96 15.67
C ILE A 217 -4.88 -2.76 16.47
N PRO A 218 -5.56 -3.75 15.86
CA PRO A 218 -6.39 -4.70 16.60
C PRO A 218 -5.61 -5.49 17.66
N GLU A 219 -6.10 -5.47 18.90
CA GLU A 219 -5.55 -6.19 20.05
C GLU A 219 -6.60 -7.13 20.66
N ILE A 220 -6.15 -8.15 21.40
CA ILE A 220 -7.05 -9.08 22.09
C ILE A 220 -7.27 -8.59 23.53
N ALA A 221 -8.53 -8.55 23.94
CA ALA A 221 -8.94 -8.36 25.33
C ALA A 221 -9.70 -9.58 25.85
N GLU A 222 -9.45 -9.98 27.10
CA GLU A 222 -10.26 -10.96 27.83
C GLU A 222 -11.50 -10.25 28.40
N VAL A 223 -12.67 -10.83 28.17
CA VAL A 223 -13.98 -10.38 28.67
C VAL A 223 -14.67 -11.53 29.38
N SER A 224 -15.74 -11.27 30.14
CA SER A 224 -16.44 -12.32 30.91
C SER A 224 -16.93 -13.49 30.06
N ALA A 225 -17.23 -13.26 28.78
CA ALA A 225 -17.68 -14.28 27.82
C ALA A 225 -16.56 -14.93 27.00
N GLY A 226 -15.27 -14.62 27.24
CA GLY A 226 -14.14 -15.15 26.50
C GLY A 226 -13.18 -14.07 26.01
N PHE A 227 -12.90 -14.02 24.71
CA PHE A 227 -12.01 -13.02 24.10
C PHE A 227 -12.76 -12.16 23.08
N SER A 228 -12.34 -10.90 22.95
CA SER A 228 -12.82 -9.98 21.93
C SER A 228 -11.68 -9.15 21.36
N PHE A 229 -11.82 -8.68 20.13
CA PHE A 229 -10.89 -7.70 19.57
C PHE A 229 -11.28 -6.28 19.97
N THR A 230 -10.27 -5.48 20.31
CA THR A 230 -10.35 -4.02 20.51
C THR A 230 -9.35 -3.33 19.59
N VAL A 231 -9.49 -2.03 19.37
CA VAL A 231 -8.53 -1.25 18.59
C VAL A 231 -7.65 -0.46 19.56
N GLY A 232 -6.34 -0.62 19.42
CA GLY A 232 -5.35 0.14 20.19
C GLY A 232 -5.32 1.62 19.82
N VAL A 233 -4.49 2.38 20.52
CA VAL A 233 -4.28 3.82 20.24
C VAL A 233 -3.70 4.01 18.85
N GLU A 234 -4.12 5.07 18.17
CA GLU A 234 -3.60 5.43 16.85
C GLU A 234 -2.12 5.83 16.94
N CYS A 235 -1.30 5.16 16.13
CA CYS A 235 0.14 5.37 16.02
C CYS A 235 0.59 5.28 14.55
N SER A 236 1.87 5.54 14.31
CA SER A 236 2.48 5.48 12.97
C SER A 236 3.25 4.17 12.77
N TYR A 237 3.04 3.52 11.63
CA TYR A 237 3.63 2.24 11.24
C TYR A 237 4.05 2.23 9.77
N GLY A 238 4.81 1.23 9.36
CA GLY A 238 4.91 0.83 7.95
C GLY A 238 3.70 0.02 7.51
N LEU A 239 3.52 -0.18 6.19
CA LEU A 239 2.51 -1.11 5.65
C LEU A 239 2.65 -2.53 6.19
N GLU A 240 3.89 -2.95 6.44
CA GLU A 240 4.23 -4.15 7.18
C GLU A 240 5.07 -3.74 8.39
N ASN A 241 4.72 -4.27 9.56
CA ASN A 241 5.41 -4.00 10.81
C ASN A 241 5.59 -5.29 11.61
N SER A 242 6.74 -5.40 12.27
CA SER A 242 7.05 -6.48 13.20
C SER A 242 7.72 -5.87 14.42
N GLU A 243 7.15 -6.10 15.59
CA GLU A 243 7.64 -5.59 16.86
C GLU A 243 7.94 -6.77 17.80
N GLU A 244 9.16 -6.84 18.29
CA GLU A 244 9.54 -7.79 19.33
C GLU A 244 9.45 -7.12 20.69
N LYS A 245 8.79 -7.81 21.63
CA LYS A 245 8.65 -7.35 23.01
C LYS A 245 8.93 -8.51 23.96
N THR A 246 9.73 -8.25 24.99
CA THR A 246 9.94 -9.21 26.07
C THR A 246 8.92 -8.96 27.17
N GLU A 247 7.97 -9.88 27.32
CA GLU A 247 7.05 -9.91 28.45
C GLU A 247 7.75 -10.53 29.65
N THR A 248 7.78 -9.83 30.78
CA THR A 248 8.36 -10.31 32.04
C THR A 248 7.27 -10.47 33.09
N LEU A 249 7.32 -11.55 33.85
CA LEU A 249 6.34 -11.87 34.87
C LEU A 249 7.05 -12.25 36.18
N SER A 250 6.63 -11.63 37.27
CA SER A 250 7.19 -11.85 38.60
C SER A 250 6.09 -11.83 39.66
N PHE A 251 5.94 -12.91 40.42
CA PHE A 251 4.94 -13.00 41.48
C PHE A 251 5.36 -13.98 42.59
N PRO A 252 4.89 -13.76 43.84
CA PRO A 252 5.12 -14.70 44.93
C PRO A 252 4.15 -15.89 44.85
N VAL A 253 4.60 -17.06 45.31
CA VAL A 253 3.81 -18.29 45.42
C VAL A 253 3.93 -18.82 46.84
N GLN A 254 2.79 -18.97 47.52
CA GLN A 254 2.72 -19.58 48.85
C GLN A 254 2.45 -21.08 48.71
N VAL A 255 3.21 -21.88 49.43
CA VAL A 255 3.11 -23.35 49.43
C VAL A 255 2.77 -23.79 50.84
N PRO A 256 1.51 -24.21 51.11
CA PRO A 256 1.08 -24.60 52.44
C PRO A 256 1.85 -25.79 53.00
N PRO A 257 1.80 -26.02 54.33
CA PRO A 257 2.43 -27.17 54.96
C PRO A 257 1.98 -28.50 54.35
N ARG A 258 2.92 -29.41 54.12
CA ARG A 258 2.65 -30.76 53.59
C ARG A 258 1.91 -30.80 52.25
N LYS A 259 2.00 -29.74 51.44
CA LYS A 259 1.32 -29.60 50.14
C LYS A 259 2.28 -29.43 48.98
N THR A 260 1.79 -29.76 47.78
CA THR A 260 2.49 -29.49 46.52
C THR A 260 1.70 -28.45 45.73
N VAL A 261 2.39 -27.42 45.25
CA VAL A 261 1.80 -26.39 44.39
C VAL A 261 2.46 -26.45 43.02
N VAL A 262 1.63 -26.54 41.98
CA VAL A 262 2.05 -26.45 40.58
C VAL A 262 1.69 -25.07 40.05
N VAL A 263 2.63 -24.43 39.37
CA VAL A 263 2.50 -23.09 38.80
C VAL A 263 2.71 -23.17 37.31
N ASP A 264 1.67 -22.92 36.54
CA ASP A 264 1.70 -22.88 35.09
C ASP A 264 1.54 -21.45 34.60
N VAL A 265 2.51 -20.98 33.84
CA VAL A 265 2.49 -19.66 33.20
C VAL A 265 2.25 -19.87 31.72
N THR A 266 1.19 -19.25 31.19
CA THR A 266 0.77 -19.37 29.79
C THR A 266 0.55 -18.00 29.17
N ILE A 267 0.52 -17.94 27.84
CA ILE A 267 0.15 -16.76 27.08
C ILE A 267 -0.74 -17.15 25.90
N GLY A 268 -1.75 -16.35 25.59
CA GLY A 268 -2.57 -16.53 24.43
C GLY A 268 -1.94 -15.88 23.20
N ARG A 269 -1.91 -16.59 22.08
CA ARG A 269 -1.52 -16.08 20.76
C ARG A 269 -2.73 -16.11 19.85
N ALA A 270 -3.03 -15.01 19.14
CA ALA A 270 -4.03 -15.05 18.07
C ALA A 270 -3.57 -14.31 16.82
N THR A 271 -4.00 -14.84 15.69
CA THR A 271 -3.91 -14.19 14.39
C THR A 271 -5.16 -13.37 14.15
N VAL A 272 -4.98 -12.20 13.55
CA VAL A 272 -6.06 -11.32 13.12
C VAL A 272 -6.12 -11.35 11.59
N ASP A 273 -7.31 -11.54 11.04
CA ASP A 273 -7.58 -11.42 9.61
C ASP A 273 -8.92 -10.69 9.46
N LEU A 274 -8.86 -9.40 9.14
CA LEU A 274 -10.02 -8.51 9.13
C LEU A 274 -10.02 -7.62 7.90
N PRO A 275 -11.16 -7.40 7.23
CA PRO A 275 -11.27 -6.32 6.27
C PRO A 275 -11.06 -4.97 6.94
N TYR A 276 -10.48 -4.03 6.20
CA TYR A 276 -10.37 -2.64 6.62
C TYR A 276 -10.76 -1.69 5.48
N THR A 277 -11.17 -0.48 5.86
CA THR A 277 -11.32 0.69 4.97
C THR A 277 -10.39 1.79 5.45
N GLY A 278 -9.92 2.65 4.54
CA GLY A 278 -9.13 3.82 4.91
C GLY A 278 -9.03 4.83 3.77
N THR A 279 -8.25 5.88 3.99
CA THR A 279 -7.97 6.94 3.01
C THR A 279 -6.47 7.02 2.79
N VAL A 280 -6.02 6.97 1.54
CA VAL A 280 -4.63 7.28 1.19
C VAL A 280 -4.51 8.76 0.94
N GLU A 281 -3.58 9.42 1.61
CA GLU A 281 -3.24 10.83 1.43
C GLU A 281 -1.81 10.95 0.89
N ILE A 282 -1.68 11.51 -0.31
CA ILE A 282 -0.38 11.82 -0.94
C ILE A 282 -0.17 13.32 -0.84
N THR A 283 0.79 13.73 -0.02
CA THR A 283 1.15 15.15 0.14
C THR A 283 2.35 15.46 -0.76
N CYS A 284 2.24 16.50 -1.57
CA CYS A 284 3.33 16.98 -2.42
C CYS A 284 4.17 18.05 -1.70
N TYR A 285 5.37 18.33 -2.19
CA TYR A 285 6.24 19.39 -1.62
C TYR A 285 5.65 20.80 -1.73
N ASN A 286 4.69 21.01 -2.63
CA ASN A 286 3.93 22.26 -2.76
C ASN A 286 2.68 22.32 -1.86
N ASP A 287 2.59 21.43 -0.86
CA ASP A 287 1.51 21.26 0.12
C ASP A 287 0.12 20.91 -0.45
N SER A 288 0.03 20.64 -1.76
CA SER A 288 -1.18 20.06 -2.33
C SER A 288 -1.30 18.57 -1.97
N VAL A 289 -2.54 18.09 -1.87
CA VAL A 289 -2.85 16.74 -1.40
C VAL A 289 -3.78 16.04 -2.38
N LEU A 290 -3.41 14.83 -2.80
CA LEU A 290 -4.29 13.88 -3.49
C LEU A 290 -4.83 12.89 -2.45
N ARG A 291 -6.16 12.70 -2.43
CA ARG A 291 -6.83 11.79 -1.51
C ARG A 291 -7.77 10.86 -2.25
N PHE A 292 -7.76 9.60 -1.86
CA PHE A 292 -8.73 8.61 -2.33
C PHE A 292 -8.97 7.54 -1.28
N ASN A 293 -10.16 6.95 -1.32
CA ASN A 293 -10.53 5.88 -0.41
C ASN A 293 -9.98 4.54 -0.90
N THR A 294 -9.60 3.70 0.05
CA THR A 294 -9.10 2.35 -0.20
C THR A 294 -9.74 1.36 0.77
N LYS A 295 -9.61 0.09 0.42
CA LYS A 295 -10.01 -1.04 1.25
C LYS A 295 -9.04 -2.20 1.04
N GLY A 296 -8.93 -3.05 2.03
CA GLY A 296 -8.07 -4.22 1.96
C GLY A 296 -8.30 -5.16 3.13
N ILE A 297 -7.34 -6.04 3.34
CA ILE A 297 -7.29 -6.97 4.46
C ILE A 297 -6.14 -6.57 5.37
N TYR A 298 -6.44 -6.45 6.66
CA TYR A 298 -5.47 -6.34 7.72
C TYR A 298 -5.14 -7.73 8.24
N LYS A 299 -3.84 -8.03 8.33
CA LYS A 299 -3.33 -9.24 8.97
C LYS A 299 -2.47 -8.89 10.16
N GLY A 300 -2.79 -9.48 11.31
CA GLY A 300 -2.10 -9.23 12.56
C GLY A 300 -1.66 -10.52 13.23
N LEU A 301 -0.63 -10.41 14.05
CA LEU A 301 -0.30 -11.40 15.08
C LEU A 301 -0.17 -10.67 16.40
N THR A 302 -0.97 -11.07 17.39
CA THR A 302 -0.99 -10.43 18.70
C THR A 302 -1.12 -11.46 19.82
N TYR A 303 -0.91 -10.99 21.05
CA TYR A 303 -0.84 -11.82 22.24
C TYR A 303 -1.69 -11.22 23.36
N THR A 304 -2.23 -12.09 24.22
CA THR A 304 -2.81 -11.66 25.50
C THR A 304 -1.71 -11.30 26.49
N SER A 305 -2.08 -10.75 27.64
CA SER A 305 -1.20 -10.78 28.80
C SER A 305 -0.93 -12.22 29.23
N ALA A 306 0.22 -12.46 29.87
CA ALA A 306 0.53 -13.76 30.45
C ALA A 306 -0.45 -14.08 31.60
N LYS A 307 -0.88 -15.34 31.68
CA LYS A 307 -1.80 -15.84 32.69
C LYS A 307 -1.10 -16.89 33.54
N THR A 308 -1.27 -16.79 34.86
CA THR A 308 -0.77 -17.76 35.82
C THR A 308 -1.92 -18.60 36.36
N VAL A 309 -1.73 -19.91 36.37
CA VAL A 309 -2.59 -20.86 37.09
C VAL A 309 -1.78 -21.51 38.20
N VAL A 310 -2.30 -21.46 39.42
CA VAL A 310 -1.69 -22.06 40.60
C VAL A 310 -2.61 -23.15 41.10
N THR A 311 -2.13 -24.40 41.08
CA THR A 311 -2.91 -25.58 41.48
C THR A 311 -2.27 -26.23 42.69
N GLU A 312 -3.00 -26.33 43.80
CA GLU A 312 -2.60 -27.12 44.96
C GLU A 312 -2.99 -28.59 44.77
N LYS A 313 -2.07 -29.49 45.12
CA LYS A 313 -2.27 -30.93 45.24
C LYS A 313 -2.03 -31.33 46.71
#